data_AF-A0AA43CJV4-F1
#
_entry.id   AF-A0AA43CJV4-F1
#
_cell.length_a   1.000
_cell.length_b   1.000
_cell.length_c   1.000
_cell.angle_alpha   90.00
_cell.angle_beta   90.00
_cell.angle_gamma   90.00
#
_symmetry.space_group_name_H-M   'P 1'
#
loop_
_entity.id
_entity.type
_entity.pdbx_description
1 polymer ?
#
loop_
_entity_poly.entity_id
_entity_poly.type
_entity_poly.pdbx_seq_one_letter_code
_entity_poly.pdbx_strand_id
1 'polypeptide(L)'
;MRLLRILAFPLALLYGIGIYIRNALYDMGWLRSEKFQTKTISVGNLSIGGTGKTPMIEWLITQIPATFKVAVVTRGYGRKGSTPLLALTDHSSKEIGDEPKQLITKFPDLCLRVDGNRRRAIQWLEATMKPDII
;
A
#
# COMPACT_ATOMS: atom_id res chain seq x y z
N MET A 1 10.87 -26.38 15.15
CA MET A 1 11.00 -25.54 13.93
C MET A 1 11.25 -26.35 12.65
N ARG A 2 12.20 -27.30 12.60
CA ARG A 2 12.53 -28.07 11.37
C ARG A 2 11.39 -28.96 10.87
N LEU A 3 10.69 -29.66 11.77
CA LEU A 3 9.56 -30.53 11.44
C LEU A 3 8.37 -29.76 10.83
N LEU A 4 8.02 -28.60 11.41
CA LEU A 4 6.96 -27.73 10.88
C LEU A 4 7.26 -27.23 9.47
N ARG A 5 8.54 -26.93 9.16
CA ARG A 5 8.94 -26.52 7.80
C ARG A 5 8.78 -27.65 6.79
N ILE A 6 9.13 -28.88 7.17
CA ILE A 6 8.97 -30.05 6.29
C ILE A 6 7.48 -30.31 6.03
N LEU A 7 6.64 -30.24 7.07
CA LEU A 7 5.19 -30.41 6.93
C LEU A 7 4.52 -29.28 6.12
N ALA A 8 5.00 -28.04 6.25
CA ALA A 8 4.48 -26.90 5.50
C ALA A 8 5.03 -26.81 4.07
N PHE A 9 6.09 -27.56 3.73
CA PHE A 9 6.75 -27.46 2.42
C PHE A 9 5.82 -27.76 1.23
N PRO A 10 4.97 -28.80 1.25
CA PRO A 10 4.02 -29.03 0.17
C PRO A 10 3.04 -27.85 -0.01
N LEU A 11 2.56 -27.26 1.09
CA LEU A 11 1.69 -26.08 1.05
C LEU A 11 2.43 -24.85 0.50
N ALA A 12 3.69 -24.67 0.88
CA ALA A 12 4.53 -23.59 0.36
C ALA A 12 4.79 -23.74 -1.14
N LEU A 13 4.98 -24.97 -1.63
CA LEU A 13 5.15 -25.26 -3.05
C LEU A 13 3.87 -24.92 -3.84
N LEU A 14 2.71 -25.35 -3.36
CA LEU A 14 1.42 -25.02 -3.98
C LEU A 14 1.17 -23.50 -4.02
N TYR A 15 1.47 -22.80 -2.92
CA TYR A 15 1.40 -21.35 -2.86
C TYR A 15 2.36 -20.70 -3.88
N GLY A 16 3.60 -21.19 -3.96
CA GLY A 16 4.61 -20.72 -4.90
C GLY A 16 4.19 -20.89 -6.37
N ILE A 17 3.65 -22.06 -6.72
CA ILE A 17 3.09 -22.32 -8.07
C ILE A 17 1.95 -21.34 -8.37
N GLY A 18 1.04 -21.13 -7.43
CA GLY A 18 -0.06 -20.18 -7.61
C GLY A 18 0.41 -18.74 -7.84
N ILE A 19 1.42 -18.27 -7.09
CA ILE A 19 2.03 -16.95 -7.30
C ILE A 19 2.75 -16.87 -8.64
N TYR A 20 3.50 -17.91 -9.02
CA TYR A 20 4.19 -17.97 -10.31
C TYR A 20 3.22 -17.85 -11.47
N ILE A 21 2.15 -18.65 -11.48
CA ILE A 21 1.10 -18.59 -12.51
C ILE A 21 0.49 -17.19 -12.55
N ARG A 22 0.11 -16.63 -11.40
CA ARG A 22 -0.47 -15.28 -11.33
C ARG A 22 0.46 -14.23 -11.94
N ASN A 23 1.74 -14.26 -11.63
CA ASN A 23 2.70 -13.30 -12.17
C ASN A 23 2.90 -13.49 -13.68
N ALA A 24 3.03 -14.73 -14.16
CA ALA A 24 3.10 -15.03 -15.58
C ALA A 24 1.88 -14.50 -16.34
N LEU A 25 0.67 -14.59 -15.76
CA LEU A 25 -0.54 -14.03 -16.36
C LEU A 25 -0.52 -12.48 -16.46
N TYR A 26 0.15 -11.79 -15.55
CA TYR A 26 0.39 -10.34 -15.68
C TYR A 26 1.44 -10.03 -16.74
N ASP A 27 2.55 -10.79 -16.76
CA ASP A 27 3.65 -10.58 -17.70
C ASP A 27 3.22 -10.85 -19.15
N MET A 28 2.35 -11.85 -19.36
CA MET A 28 1.73 -12.14 -20.66
C MET A 28 0.59 -11.16 -21.02
N GLY A 29 0.22 -10.24 -20.13
CA GLY A 29 -0.84 -9.25 -20.35
C GLY A 29 -2.28 -9.80 -20.31
N TRP A 30 -2.49 -11.03 -19.82
CA TRP A 30 -3.82 -11.63 -19.69
C TRP A 30 -4.61 -10.99 -18.53
N LEU A 31 -3.92 -10.62 -17.46
CA LEU A 31 -4.51 -9.85 -16.36
C LEU A 31 -4.43 -8.35 -16.65
N ARG A 32 -5.56 -7.65 -16.46
CA ARG A 32 -5.64 -6.21 -16.73
C ARG A 32 -4.76 -5.42 -15.77
N SER A 33 -3.88 -4.58 -16.32
CA SER A 33 -3.13 -3.54 -15.62
C SER A 33 -3.67 -2.17 -16.00
N GLU A 34 -3.72 -1.25 -15.04
CA GLU A 34 -4.16 0.14 -15.27
C GLU A 34 -2.96 1.08 -15.19
N LYS A 35 -2.94 2.07 -16.08
CA LYS A 35 -1.97 3.16 -16.06
C LYS A 35 -2.67 4.42 -15.57
N PHE A 36 -2.00 5.14 -14.68
CA PHE A 36 -2.48 6.39 -14.10
C PHE A 36 -1.72 7.57 -14.71
N GLN A 37 -2.32 8.75 -14.69
CA GLN A 37 -1.71 9.96 -15.23
C GLN A 37 -0.68 10.52 -14.25
N THR A 38 -0.98 10.42 -12.95
CA THR A 38 -0.06 10.86 -11.88
C THR A 38 1.10 9.88 -11.72
N LYS A 39 2.31 10.42 -11.51
CA LYS A 39 3.51 9.64 -11.21
C LYS A 39 3.29 8.85 -9.93
N THR A 40 3.48 7.53 -9.99
CA THR A 40 3.19 6.64 -8.86
C THR A 40 4.45 5.88 -8.44
N ILE A 41 4.76 5.87 -7.14
CA ILE A 41 5.84 5.09 -6.54
C ILE A 41 5.25 3.97 -5.70
N SER A 42 5.53 2.71 -6.05
CA SER A 42 5.08 1.57 -5.26
C SER A 42 6.16 1.11 -4.28
N VAL A 43 5.88 1.22 -2.99
CA VAL A 43 6.75 0.69 -1.92
C VAL A 43 6.19 -0.64 -1.42
N GLY A 44 6.94 -1.72 -1.62
CA GLY A 44 6.55 -3.08 -1.26
C GLY A 44 7.70 -3.88 -0.67
N ASN A 45 7.40 -5.10 -0.20
CA ASN A 45 8.42 -6.06 0.23
C ASN A 45 8.02 -7.50 -0.13
N LEU A 46 9.01 -8.38 -0.26
CA LEU A 46 8.84 -9.81 -0.56
C LEU A 46 8.58 -10.67 0.67
N SER A 47 8.84 -10.17 1.88
CA SER A 47 8.67 -10.89 3.14
C SER A 47 7.58 -10.28 4.02
N ILE A 48 6.93 -11.13 4.80
CA ILE A 48 5.96 -10.73 5.82
C ILE A 48 6.72 -10.33 7.09
N GLY A 49 6.32 -9.23 7.73
CA GLY A 49 6.94 -8.72 8.97
C GLY A 49 7.42 -7.26 8.87
N GLY A 50 8.09 -6.80 9.93
CA GLY A 50 8.67 -5.46 10.04
C GLY A 50 9.84 -5.27 9.08
N THR A 51 9.54 -4.84 7.87
CA THR A 51 10.45 -4.90 6.71
C THR A 51 10.88 -3.53 6.23
N GLY A 52 10.78 -2.52 7.11
CA GLY A 52 11.23 -1.16 6.82
C GLY A 52 10.35 -0.35 5.87
N LYS A 53 9.19 -0.87 5.44
CA LYS A 53 8.27 -0.15 4.54
C LYS A 53 7.85 1.21 5.09
N THR A 54 7.41 1.27 6.35
CA THR A 54 6.95 2.54 6.96
C THR A 54 8.10 3.56 7.04
N PRO A 55 9.30 3.25 7.59
CA PRO A 55 10.45 4.15 7.51
C PRO A 55 10.82 4.59 6.08
N MET A 56 10.73 3.69 5.09
CA MET A 56 11.01 4.04 3.70
C MET A 56 9.99 5.03 3.12
N ILE A 57 8.71 4.88 3.45
CA ILE A 57 7.65 5.82 3.06
C ILE A 57 7.89 7.19 3.72
N GLU A 58 8.20 7.21 5.02
CA GLU A 58 8.54 8.45 5.74
C GLU A 58 9.73 9.16 5.09
N TRP A 59 10.78 8.40 4.73
CA TRP A 59 11.93 8.94 4.02
C TRP A 59 11.54 9.51 2.66
N LEU A 60 10.78 8.79 1.83
CA LEU A 60 10.33 9.27 0.53
C LEU A 60 9.53 10.58 0.63
N ILE A 61 8.59 10.68 1.57
CA ILE A 61 7.80 11.90 1.79
C ILE A 61 8.71 13.10 2.06
N THR A 62 9.78 12.91 2.85
CA THR A 62 10.72 13.99 3.20
C THR A 62 11.72 14.32 2.09
N GLN A 63 11.99 13.39 1.17
CA GLN A 63 12.90 13.64 0.04
C GLN A 63 12.21 14.33 -1.14
N ILE A 64 10.89 14.19 -1.28
CA ILE A 64 10.14 14.87 -2.34
C ILE A 64 10.11 16.38 -2.04
N PRO A 65 10.39 17.25 -3.02
CA PRO A 65 10.35 18.70 -2.79
C PRO A 65 8.97 19.15 -2.31
N ALA A 66 8.94 20.04 -1.31
CA ALA A 66 7.70 20.55 -0.71
C ALA A 66 6.77 21.28 -1.71
N THR A 67 7.25 21.63 -2.89
CA THR A 67 6.43 22.19 -3.98
C THR A 67 5.51 21.16 -4.64
N PHE A 68 5.79 19.86 -4.47
CA PHE A 68 4.97 18.78 -5.02
C PHE A 68 3.86 18.41 -4.05
N LYS A 69 2.65 18.23 -4.58
CA LYS A 69 1.52 17.65 -3.86
C LYS A 69 1.69 16.14 -3.80
N VAL A 70 2.15 15.66 -2.64
CA VAL A 70 2.31 14.22 -2.37
C VAL A 70 1.01 13.68 -1.77
N ALA A 71 0.53 12.58 -2.33
CA ALA A 71 -0.50 11.76 -1.70
C ALA A 71 0.06 10.37 -1.40
N VAL A 72 -0.52 9.67 -0.41
CA VAL A 72 -0.14 8.31 -0.04
C VAL A 72 -1.38 7.43 -0.02
N VAL A 73 -1.29 6.28 -0.69
CA VAL A 73 -2.35 5.25 -0.65
C VAL A 73 -1.89 4.06 0.16
N THR A 74 -2.73 3.66 1.13
CA THR A 74 -2.48 2.49 1.97
C THR A 74 -3.74 1.66 2.14
N ARG A 75 -3.57 0.37 2.44
CA ARG A 75 -4.70 -0.54 2.70
C ARG A 75 -5.35 -0.29 4.06
N GLY A 76 -4.60 0.25 5.02
CA GLY A 76 -5.02 0.37 6.42
C GLY A 76 -5.15 -0.98 7.11
N TYR A 77 -4.06 -1.74 7.15
CA TYR A 77 -4.04 -3.05 7.81
C TYR A 77 -4.41 -2.92 9.30
N GLY A 78 -5.19 -3.87 9.81
CA GLY A 78 -5.62 -3.89 11.22
C GLY A 78 -6.82 -3.00 11.57
N ARG A 79 -7.33 -2.18 10.64
CA ARG A 79 -8.51 -1.35 10.90
C ARG A 79 -9.82 -2.17 10.94
N LYS A 80 -10.82 -1.64 11.64
CA LYS A 80 -12.19 -2.11 11.63
C LYS A 80 -12.93 -1.51 10.44
N GLY A 81 -13.53 -2.38 9.62
CA GLY A 81 -14.27 -1.97 8.42
C GLY A 81 -13.40 -1.87 7.17
N SER A 82 -14.07 -1.70 6.03
CA SER A 82 -13.46 -1.70 4.69
C SER A 82 -13.80 -0.45 3.87
N THR A 83 -14.58 0.47 4.45
CA THR A 83 -14.99 1.72 3.80
C THR A 83 -13.76 2.57 3.49
N PRO A 84 -13.56 3.03 2.24
CA PRO A 84 -12.49 3.95 1.90
C PRO A 84 -12.67 5.30 2.60
N LEU A 85 -11.57 5.93 3.02
CA LEU A 85 -11.60 7.23 3.70
C LEU A 85 -10.26 7.96 3.54
N LEU A 86 -10.29 9.28 3.75
CA LEU A 86 -9.09 10.10 3.89
C LEU A 86 -8.71 10.13 5.38
N ALA A 87 -7.47 9.78 5.72
CA ALA A 87 -7.03 9.77 7.10
C ALA A 87 -6.80 11.19 7.59
N LEU A 88 -7.31 11.49 8.78
CA LEU A 88 -7.07 12.73 9.49
C LEU A 88 -6.42 12.43 10.85
N THR A 89 -5.84 13.45 11.49
CA THR A 89 -5.08 13.32 12.73
C THR A 89 -5.91 12.88 13.93
N ASP A 90 -7.22 13.11 13.92
CA ASP A 90 -8.18 12.72 14.97
C ASP A 90 -8.64 11.27 14.87
N HIS A 91 -8.53 10.63 13.70
CA HIS A 91 -8.90 9.22 13.54
C HIS A 91 -8.04 8.30 14.44
N SER A 92 -8.66 7.26 14.97
CA SER A 92 -7.97 6.23 15.74
C SER A 92 -7.32 5.16 14.86
N SER A 93 -6.33 4.44 15.39
CA SER A 93 -5.74 3.29 14.68
C SER A 93 -6.76 2.18 14.37
N LYS A 94 -7.85 2.09 15.15
CA LYS A 94 -8.96 1.17 14.85
C LYS A 94 -9.72 1.57 13.58
N GLU A 95 -9.72 2.84 13.20
CA GLU A 95 -10.46 3.33 12.02
C GLU A 95 -9.63 3.30 10.75
N ILE A 96 -8.33 3.63 10.87
CA ILE A 96 -7.45 3.81 9.70
C ILE A 96 -6.31 2.79 9.63
N GLY A 97 -6.02 2.09 10.73
CA GLY A 97 -4.90 1.16 10.88
C GLY A 97 -3.70 1.81 11.58
N ASP A 98 -2.74 0.99 11.99
CA ASP A 98 -1.58 1.47 12.73
C ASP A 98 -0.60 2.26 11.84
N GLU A 99 -0.25 1.74 10.65
CA GLU A 99 0.67 2.44 9.72
C GLU A 99 0.10 3.80 9.27
N PRO A 100 -1.20 3.93 8.88
CA PRO A 100 -1.74 5.23 8.49
C PRO A 100 -1.81 6.21 9.64
N LYS A 101 -2.13 5.73 10.86
CA LYS A 101 -2.14 6.56 12.06
C LYS A 101 -0.74 7.12 12.35
N GLN A 102 0.29 6.29 12.22
CA GLN A 102 1.67 6.73 12.38
C GLN A 102 2.05 7.83 11.38
N LEU A 103 1.74 7.63 10.09
CA LEU A 103 2.07 8.59 9.03
C LEU A 103 1.35 9.93 9.22
N ILE A 104 0.03 9.93 9.44
CA ILE A 104 -0.74 11.18 9.57
C ILE A 104 -0.38 11.94 10.86
N THR A 105 0.04 11.24 11.92
CA THR A 105 0.51 11.89 13.14
C THR A 105 1.84 12.61 12.92
N LYS A 106 2.74 12.03 12.10
CA LYS A 106 4.04 12.65 11.77
C LYS A 106 3.94 13.71 10.68
N PHE A 107 3.02 13.55 9.75
CA PHE A 107 2.79 14.46 8.63
C PHE A 107 1.30 14.87 8.59
N PRO A 108 0.88 15.83 9.43
CA PRO A 108 -0.53 16.22 9.55
C PRO A 108 -1.17 16.70 8.24
N ASP A 109 -0.37 17.32 7.37
CA ASP A 109 -0.82 17.87 6.09
C ASP A 109 -0.76 16.85 4.93
N LEU A 110 -0.35 15.61 5.21
CA LEU A 110 -0.23 14.57 4.18
C LEU A 110 -1.60 14.14 3.68
N CYS A 111 -1.80 14.17 2.36
CA CYS A 111 -2.97 13.59 1.74
C CYS A 111 -2.88 12.05 1.78
N LEU A 112 -3.38 11.43 2.85
CA LEU A 112 -3.31 9.98 3.02
C LEU A 112 -4.69 9.33 2.82
N ARG A 113 -4.83 8.48 1.80
CA ARG A 113 -6.04 7.72 1.53
C ARG A 113 -5.91 6.26 1.97
N VAL A 114 -6.87 5.81 2.79
CA VAL A 114 -6.99 4.42 3.22
C VAL A 114 -8.04 3.72 2.38
N ASP A 115 -7.61 2.76 1.56
CA ASP A 115 -8.50 2.03 0.65
C ASP A 115 -7.97 0.60 0.36
N GLY A 116 -8.88 -0.38 0.43
CA GLY A 116 -8.60 -1.77 0.05
C GLY A 116 -8.25 -1.96 -1.42
N ASN A 117 -8.73 -1.06 -2.30
CA ASN A 117 -8.49 -1.08 -3.73
C ASN A 117 -7.62 0.12 -4.15
N ARG A 118 -6.36 -0.14 -4.51
CA ARG A 118 -5.39 0.90 -4.90
C ARG A 118 -5.83 1.67 -6.15
N ARG A 119 -6.45 1.00 -7.12
CA ARG A 119 -6.87 1.62 -8.38
C ARG A 119 -7.97 2.66 -8.14
N ARG A 120 -8.99 2.25 -7.38
CA ARG A 120 -10.06 3.16 -6.96
C ARG A 120 -9.53 4.34 -6.15
N ALA A 121 -8.55 4.11 -5.27
CA ALA A 121 -7.96 5.18 -4.48
C ALA A 121 -7.20 6.19 -5.33
N ILE A 122 -6.37 5.71 -6.27
CA ILE A 122 -5.62 6.58 -7.17
C ILE A 122 -6.59 7.38 -8.05
N GLN A 123 -7.58 6.74 -8.66
CA GLN A 123 -8.61 7.43 -9.46
C GLN A 123 -9.33 8.52 -8.67
N TRP A 124 -9.68 8.23 -7.40
CA TRP A 124 -10.30 9.22 -6.54
C TRP A 124 -9.34 10.40 -6.26
N LEU A 125 -8.07 10.12 -5.95
CA LEU A 125 -7.07 11.16 -5.67
C LEU A 125 -6.80 12.04 -6.89
N GLU A 126 -6.67 11.45 -8.08
CA GLU A 126 -6.52 12.20 -9.34
C GLU A 126 -7.73 13.11 -9.58
N ALA A 127 -8.95 12.63 -9.28
CA ALA A 127 -10.17 13.41 -9.48
C ALA A 127 -10.33 14.57 -8.47
N THR A 128 -9.99 14.35 -7.20
CA THR A 128 -10.30 15.31 -6.12
C THR A 128 -9.11 16.17 -5.71
N MET A 129 -7.94 15.57 -5.51
CA MET A 129 -6.77 16.23 -4.91
C MET A 129 -5.75 16.65 -5.97
N LYS A 130 -5.75 16.00 -7.14
CA LYS A 130 -4.80 16.22 -8.25
C LYS A 130 -3.34 16.26 -7.76
N PRO A 131 -2.86 15.18 -7.11
CA PRO A 131 -1.49 15.13 -6.64
C PRO A 131 -0.50 15.05 -7.80
N ASP A 132 0.71 15.56 -7.58
CA ASP A 132 1.81 15.46 -8.53
C ASP A 132 2.47 14.07 -8.45
N ILE A 133 2.48 13.47 -7.26
CA ILE A 133 3.05 12.16 -6.96
C ILE A 133 2.17 11.40 -5.96
N ILE A 134 1.99 10.09 -6.19
CA ILE A 134 1.30 9.14 -5.30
C ILE A 134 2.24 8.02 -4.85
#